data_AF-A0A347VT18-F1
#
_entry.id   AF-A0A347VT18-F1
#
_cell.length_a   1.000
_cell.length_b   1.000
_cell.length_c   1.000
_cell.angle_alpha   90.00
_cell.angle_beta   90.00
_cell.angle_gamma   90.00
#
_symmetry.space_group_name_H-M   'P 1'
#
loop_
_entity.id
_entity.type
_entity.pdbx_description
1 polymer ?
#
loop_
_entity_poly.entity_id
_entity_poly.type
_entity_poly.pdbx_seq_one_letter_code
_entity_poly.pdbx_strand_id
1 'polypeptide(L)'
;MKKLLDCFDYLKRYHSDILDVLSIMLELFVFKRENPEGIADLIIKAHRRKPIKEDFESSLKSLIGDELYVPINNNANVLKVLKVLSTSSIEIKDIEQFLHIISQKRTTNKLYYYSTPKEVNDLLVLLLELHDNDEVYNPCYGIGSIFLSIGSINPYVKLYGEDLDERLLNIAKLIARFSRIKEYHLCVNDILKQPVFKIDDKLQEFDKVICNPPLYAHMGVEQLKEDERFSKIGILAKNYPELVFLTHALAHLKNRGVFIVRNQTLQKSFLEEKLREKLVKERMIQAVIELPKNIFPNQANDFSILVLSHNNTDILHINANHPHFYIKDGKYNQLVNIQEIVEIFKLKKQGDFSKITNLEEVKIHDLRASYYMSNAKESSDNLRLGDMNVEIFRGQRVYGSNKDSMIEYYDVGIADFAPCGFSTHFENKKTQGDLHKIHKYRLRPYDILLSLRGIIPKMTILNENVDSFIAVANAGILILRLRDKSEAVGLYCYFFSTAGFEILSDLYEKSGDGMIYTNELLEIRIPPNFLKGSRAKMEKIEELKADFEILEARLERLKQS
;
A
#
# COMPACT_ATOMS: atom_id res chain seq x y z
N MET A 1 -20.35 9.35 -22.16
CA MET A 1 -20.17 9.48 -20.70
C MET A 1 -21.14 10.45 -20.00
N LYS A 2 -21.05 11.79 -20.17
CA LYS A 2 -21.86 12.77 -19.40
C LYS A 2 -23.36 12.45 -19.29
N LYS A 3 -24.01 12.10 -20.40
CA LYS A 3 -25.44 11.72 -20.42
C LYS A 3 -25.77 10.55 -19.49
N LEU A 4 -24.89 9.53 -19.41
CA LEU A 4 -25.09 8.37 -18.54
C LEU A 4 -24.97 8.74 -17.07
N LEU A 5 -24.01 9.61 -16.72
CA LEU A 5 -23.86 10.14 -15.37
C LEU A 5 -25.05 11.02 -14.98
N ASP A 6 -25.53 11.87 -15.88
CA ASP A 6 -26.73 12.70 -15.67
C ASP A 6 -27.98 11.82 -15.47
N CYS A 7 -28.06 10.67 -16.16
CA CYS A 7 -29.13 9.69 -15.98
C CYS A 7 -29.05 8.98 -14.63
N PHE A 8 -27.85 8.57 -14.22
CA PHE A 8 -27.61 8.01 -12.89
C PHE A 8 -27.98 9.01 -11.78
N ASP A 9 -27.52 10.25 -11.87
CA ASP A 9 -27.83 11.31 -10.89
C ASP A 9 -29.32 11.73 -10.94
N TYR A 10 -30.01 11.52 -12.07
CA TYR A 10 -31.46 11.66 -12.16
C TYR A 10 -32.20 10.56 -11.40
N LEU A 11 -31.87 9.29 -11.64
CA LEU A 11 -32.48 8.14 -10.97
C LEU A 11 -32.21 8.14 -9.47
N LYS A 12 -31.00 8.55 -9.05
CA LYS A 12 -30.60 8.69 -7.64
C LYS A 12 -31.53 9.58 -6.82
N ARG A 13 -32.24 10.54 -7.43
CA ARG A 13 -33.21 11.39 -6.70
C ARG A 13 -34.45 10.65 -6.22
N TYR A 14 -34.71 9.47 -6.76
CA TYR A 14 -35.91 8.68 -6.51
C TYR A 14 -35.63 7.37 -5.75
N HIS A 15 -34.36 7.08 -5.44
CA HIS A 15 -33.92 5.85 -4.78
C HIS A 15 -33.03 6.19 -3.58
N SER A 16 -33.22 5.47 -2.47
CA SER A 16 -32.44 5.65 -1.25
C SER A 16 -31.11 4.90 -1.28
N ASP A 17 -31.07 3.71 -1.89
CA ASP A 17 -29.85 2.91 -2.04
C ASP A 17 -29.21 3.19 -3.41
N ILE A 18 -27.91 3.48 -3.41
CA ILE A 18 -27.16 3.71 -4.63
C ILE A 18 -26.89 2.42 -5.42
N LEU A 19 -26.89 1.27 -4.73
CA LEU A 19 -26.73 -0.04 -5.38
C LEU A 19 -27.94 -0.36 -6.25
N ASP A 20 -29.16 0.00 -5.83
CA ASP A 20 -30.36 -0.11 -6.67
C ASP A 20 -30.21 0.70 -7.96
N VAL A 21 -29.74 1.95 -7.85
CA VAL A 21 -29.54 2.81 -9.02
C VAL A 21 -28.48 2.24 -9.95
N LEU A 22 -27.42 1.64 -9.39
CA LEU A 22 -26.38 0.97 -10.15
C LEU A 22 -26.93 -0.26 -10.88
N SER A 23 -27.71 -1.11 -10.20
CA SER A 23 -28.40 -2.25 -10.81
C SER A 23 -29.28 -1.78 -11.96
N ILE A 24 -30.17 -0.80 -11.74
CA ILE A 24 -31.04 -0.23 -12.78
C ILE A 24 -30.22 0.24 -14.00
N MET A 25 -29.10 0.95 -13.78
CA MET A 25 -28.26 1.39 -14.92
C MET A 25 -27.67 0.21 -15.68
N LEU A 26 -27.21 -0.84 -14.99
CA LEU A 26 -26.67 -2.05 -15.62
C LEU A 26 -27.76 -2.85 -16.36
N GLU A 27 -28.97 -2.96 -15.81
CA GLU A 27 -30.14 -3.54 -16.49
C GLU A 27 -30.44 -2.80 -17.79
N LEU A 28 -30.43 -1.46 -17.75
CA LEU A 28 -30.62 -0.63 -18.94
C LEU A 28 -29.49 -0.81 -19.96
N PHE A 29 -28.25 -1.03 -19.52
CA PHE A 29 -27.12 -1.30 -20.41
C PHE A 29 -27.27 -2.64 -21.12
N VAL A 30 -27.68 -3.69 -20.40
CA VAL A 30 -28.04 -4.99 -20.98
C VAL A 30 -29.20 -4.83 -21.95
N PHE A 31 -30.25 -4.10 -21.58
CA PHE A 31 -31.42 -3.86 -22.42
C PHE A 31 -31.07 -3.17 -23.73
N LYS A 32 -30.22 -2.14 -23.69
CA LYS A 32 -29.76 -1.45 -24.89
C LYS A 32 -28.95 -2.34 -25.82
N ARG A 33 -28.13 -3.21 -25.24
CA ARG A 33 -27.23 -4.06 -26.01
C ARG A 33 -27.96 -5.24 -26.66
N GLU A 34 -28.88 -5.85 -25.93
CA GLU A 34 -29.56 -7.08 -26.37
C GLU A 34 -30.93 -6.81 -27.02
N ASN A 35 -31.58 -5.69 -26.71
CA ASN A 35 -32.87 -5.29 -27.31
C ASN A 35 -32.93 -3.78 -27.68
N PRO A 36 -32.07 -3.31 -28.62
CA PRO A 36 -32.06 -1.91 -29.03
C PRO A 36 -33.36 -1.46 -29.73
N GLU A 37 -34.04 -2.37 -30.44
CA GLU A 37 -35.29 -2.10 -31.16
C GLU A 37 -36.46 -1.90 -30.20
N GLY A 38 -36.55 -2.70 -29.13
CA GLY A 38 -37.56 -2.55 -28.08
C GLY A 38 -37.51 -1.17 -27.42
N ILE A 39 -36.32 -0.58 -27.25
CA ILE A 39 -36.18 0.80 -26.77
C ILE A 39 -36.79 1.80 -27.76
N ALA A 40 -36.52 1.64 -29.06
CA ALA A 40 -37.06 2.53 -30.09
C ALA A 40 -38.60 2.45 -30.13
N ASP A 41 -39.16 1.25 -30.04
CA ASP A 41 -40.61 1.02 -30.01
C ASP A 41 -41.28 1.64 -28.80
N LEU A 42 -40.70 1.47 -27.60
CA LEU A 42 -41.18 2.12 -26.38
C LEU A 42 -41.15 3.65 -26.52
N ILE A 43 -40.10 4.21 -27.10
CA ILE A 43 -40.02 5.66 -27.37
C ILE A 43 -41.13 6.08 -28.34
N ILE A 44 -41.39 5.35 -29.42
CA ILE A 44 -42.46 5.66 -30.39
C ILE A 44 -43.84 5.58 -29.72
N LYS A 45 -44.11 4.52 -28.94
CA LYS A 45 -45.36 4.35 -28.17
C LYS A 45 -45.60 5.54 -27.24
N ALA A 46 -44.56 5.99 -26.52
CA ALA A 46 -44.66 7.12 -25.62
C ALA A 46 -44.97 8.44 -26.35
N HIS A 47 -44.39 8.68 -27.53
CA HIS A 47 -44.74 9.86 -28.34
C HIS A 47 -46.19 9.84 -28.83
N ARG A 48 -46.78 8.65 -29.00
CA ARG A 48 -48.22 8.45 -29.26
C ARG A 48 -49.10 8.54 -27.99
N ARG A 49 -48.55 9.02 -26.88
CA ARG A 49 -49.21 9.15 -25.56
C ARG A 49 -49.75 7.84 -24.99
N LYS A 50 -49.22 6.69 -25.41
CA LYS A 50 -49.54 5.39 -24.80
C LYS A 50 -48.73 5.22 -23.50
N PRO A 51 -49.30 4.62 -22.44
CA PRO A 51 -48.52 4.23 -21.27
C PRO A 51 -47.45 3.20 -21.69
N ILE A 52 -46.22 3.37 -21.19
CA ILE A 52 -45.08 2.51 -21.58
C ILE A 52 -44.41 1.82 -20.40
N LYS A 53 -44.85 2.10 -19.16
CA LYS A 53 -44.17 1.59 -17.97
C LYS A 53 -44.27 0.07 -17.90
N GLU A 54 -45.49 -0.47 -17.88
CA GLU A 54 -45.72 -1.93 -17.83
C GLU A 54 -45.04 -2.67 -18.98
N ASP A 55 -45.16 -2.15 -20.22
CA ASP A 55 -44.46 -2.70 -21.39
C ASP A 55 -42.93 -2.73 -21.19
N PHE A 56 -42.36 -1.66 -20.63
CA PHE A 56 -40.92 -1.56 -20.34
C PHE A 56 -40.51 -2.56 -19.26
N GLU A 57 -41.24 -2.64 -18.14
CA GLU A 57 -40.93 -3.57 -17.05
C GLU A 57 -41.03 -5.03 -17.53
N SER A 58 -42.09 -5.37 -18.27
CA SER A 58 -42.28 -6.70 -18.83
C SER A 58 -41.17 -7.06 -19.81
N SER A 59 -40.75 -6.12 -20.68
CA SER A 59 -39.65 -6.34 -21.63
C SER A 59 -38.32 -6.57 -20.93
N LEU A 60 -38.02 -5.80 -19.87
CA LEU A 60 -36.81 -5.96 -19.09
C LEU A 60 -36.80 -7.31 -18.36
N LYS A 61 -37.85 -7.63 -17.61
CA LYS A 61 -38.00 -8.89 -16.88
C LYS A 61 -37.86 -10.10 -17.80
N SER A 62 -38.50 -10.07 -18.96
CA SER A 62 -38.37 -11.13 -19.96
C SER A 62 -36.94 -11.29 -20.49
N LEU A 63 -36.14 -10.22 -20.48
CA LEU A 63 -34.77 -10.24 -20.97
C LEU A 63 -33.78 -10.71 -19.89
N ILE A 64 -33.84 -10.13 -18.69
CA ILE A 64 -32.83 -10.32 -17.65
C ILE A 64 -33.23 -11.30 -16.55
N GLY A 65 -34.51 -11.67 -16.45
CA GLY A 65 -35.07 -12.45 -15.35
C GLY A 65 -35.69 -11.57 -14.26
N ASP A 66 -36.71 -12.09 -13.58
CA ASP A 66 -37.38 -11.38 -12.49
C ASP A 66 -36.45 -11.19 -11.27
N GLU A 67 -35.51 -12.11 -11.07
CA GLU A 67 -34.56 -12.13 -9.96
C GLU A 67 -33.50 -11.02 -10.04
N LEU A 68 -33.20 -10.52 -11.24
CA LEU A 68 -32.23 -9.45 -11.46
C LEU A 68 -32.89 -8.07 -11.59
N TYR A 69 -34.20 -8.01 -11.75
CA TYR A 69 -34.92 -6.78 -12.05
C TYR A 69 -35.13 -5.91 -10.81
N VAL A 70 -34.68 -4.65 -10.88
CA VAL A 70 -34.95 -3.63 -9.85
C VAL A 70 -35.95 -2.60 -10.38
N PRO A 71 -37.11 -2.40 -9.72
CA PRO A 71 -38.14 -1.51 -10.22
C PRO A 71 -37.74 -0.04 -10.18
N ILE A 72 -37.87 0.66 -11.30
CA ILE A 72 -37.74 2.12 -11.35
C ILE A 72 -38.92 2.78 -10.60
N ASN A 73 -38.60 3.70 -9.68
CA ASN A 73 -39.59 4.42 -8.88
C ASN A 73 -40.76 5.00 -9.74
N ASN A 74 -41.99 4.91 -9.25
CA ASN A 74 -43.20 5.38 -9.94
C ASN A 74 -43.17 6.86 -10.37
N ASN A 75 -42.43 7.70 -9.65
CA ASN A 75 -42.31 9.13 -9.95
C ASN A 75 -41.21 9.46 -10.98
N ALA A 76 -40.42 8.47 -11.40
CA ALA A 76 -39.38 8.66 -12.40
C ALA A 76 -39.94 8.56 -13.83
N ASN A 77 -39.47 9.41 -14.73
CA ASN A 77 -39.89 9.47 -16.12
C ASN A 77 -39.10 8.46 -16.96
N VAL A 78 -39.70 7.30 -17.23
CA VAL A 78 -39.12 6.23 -18.03
C VAL A 78 -38.76 6.69 -19.45
N LEU A 79 -39.58 7.53 -20.10
CA LEU A 79 -39.28 8.06 -21.43
C LEU A 79 -37.98 8.87 -21.45
N LYS A 80 -37.71 9.65 -20.40
CA LYS A 80 -36.47 10.42 -20.27
C LYS A 80 -35.25 9.48 -20.22
N VAL A 81 -35.34 8.40 -19.45
CA VAL A 81 -34.30 7.37 -19.33
C VAL A 81 -34.06 6.68 -20.69
N LEU A 82 -35.12 6.23 -21.35
CA LEU A 82 -35.04 5.57 -22.66
C LEU A 82 -34.41 6.48 -23.73
N LYS A 83 -34.74 7.78 -23.75
CA LYS A 83 -34.13 8.75 -24.68
C LYS A 83 -32.63 8.88 -24.44
N VAL A 84 -32.17 8.96 -23.20
CA VAL A 84 -30.73 8.98 -22.88
C VAL A 84 -30.06 7.70 -23.38
N LEU A 85 -30.65 6.54 -23.06
CA LEU A 85 -30.13 5.23 -23.42
C LEU A 85 -30.05 5.04 -24.94
N SER A 86 -31.07 5.49 -25.69
CA SER A 86 -31.12 5.37 -27.15
C SER A 86 -29.99 6.12 -27.87
N THR A 87 -29.52 7.24 -27.29
CA THR A 87 -28.51 8.13 -27.89
C THR A 87 -27.11 7.99 -27.27
N SER A 88 -26.93 7.04 -26.35
CA SER A 88 -25.65 6.80 -25.68
C SER A 88 -24.95 5.57 -26.25
N SER A 89 -23.62 5.63 -26.36
CA SER A 89 -22.78 4.46 -26.58
C SER A 89 -22.71 3.63 -25.30
N ILE A 90 -22.80 2.30 -25.46
CA ILE A 90 -22.77 1.33 -24.36
C ILE A 90 -21.89 0.15 -24.80
N GLU A 91 -20.61 0.45 -25.03
CA GLU A 91 -19.56 -0.56 -25.17
C GLU A 91 -18.97 -0.89 -23.79
N ILE A 92 -18.17 -1.97 -23.70
CA ILE A 92 -17.54 -2.37 -22.42
C ILE A 92 -16.71 -1.21 -21.83
N LYS A 93 -15.92 -0.52 -22.66
CA LYS A 93 -15.13 0.66 -22.25
C LYS A 93 -15.99 1.78 -21.66
N ASP A 94 -17.22 1.97 -22.16
CA ASP A 94 -18.13 3.00 -21.66
C ASP A 94 -18.63 2.64 -20.25
N ILE A 95 -18.91 1.36 -20.00
CA ILE A 95 -19.33 0.89 -18.67
C ILE A 95 -18.17 0.90 -17.69
N GLU A 96 -16.99 0.46 -18.10
CA GLU A 96 -15.78 0.53 -17.27
C GLU A 96 -15.51 1.96 -16.80
N GLN A 97 -15.56 2.92 -17.73
CA GLN A 97 -15.39 4.32 -17.40
C GLN A 97 -16.53 4.85 -16.51
N PHE A 98 -17.77 4.41 -16.75
CA PHE A 98 -18.91 4.77 -15.90
C PHE A 98 -18.73 4.26 -14.47
N LEU A 99 -18.41 2.97 -14.29
CA LEU A 99 -18.15 2.34 -13.00
C LEU A 99 -16.99 2.99 -12.27
N HIS A 100 -15.90 3.30 -12.98
CA HIS A 100 -14.75 4.00 -12.44
C HIS A 100 -15.14 5.38 -11.87
N ILE A 101 -15.91 6.18 -12.61
CA ILE A 101 -16.33 7.51 -12.17
C ILE A 101 -17.27 7.42 -10.95
N ILE A 102 -18.24 6.51 -10.96
CA ILE A 102 -19.20 6.41 -9.85
C ILE A 102 -18.55 5.82 -8.58
N SER A 103 -17.58 4.90 -8.72
CA SER A 103 -16.95 4.25 -7.57
C SER A 103 -16.04 5.22 -6.82
N GLN A 104 -15.41 6.16 -7.53
CA GLN A 104 -14.59 7.22 -6.94
C GLN A 104 -15.39 8.24 -6.09
N LYS A 105 -16.68 8.42 -6.37
CA LYS A 105 -17.52 9.37 -5.62
C LYS A 105 -17.62 8.89 -4.17
N ARG A 106 -17.44 9.82 -3.21
CA ARG A 106 -17.74 9.56 -1.79
C ARG A 106 -19.25 9.42 -1.62
N THR A 107 -19.70 8.19 -1.39
CA THR A 107 -21.10 7.83 -1.19
C THR A 107 -21.25 7.12 0.16
N THR A 108 -22.48 7.05 0.68
CA THR A 108 -22.80 6.31 1.91
C THR A 108 -22.38 4.85 1.84
N ASN A 109 -22.56 4.23 0.67
CA ASN A 109 -22.22 2.82 0.42
C ASN A 109 -20.73 2.61 0.13
N LYS A 110 -19.92 3.67 0.03
CA LYS A 110 -18.47 3.60 -0.17
C LYS A 110 -18.05 2.64 -1.30
N LEU A 111 -18.65 2.84 -2.48
CA LEU A 111 -18.47 1.96 -3.67
C LEU A 111 -17.00 1.69 -4.04
N TYR A 112 -16.09 2.62 -3.74
CA TYR A 112 -14.64 2.45 -3.91
C TYR A 112 -14.04 1.28 -3.12
N TYR A 113 -14.72 0.70 -2.12
CA TYR A 113 -14.27 -0.53 -1.45
C TYR A 113 -14.62 -1.80 -2.23
N TYR A 114 -15.59 -1.74 -3.14
CA TYR A 114 -16.10 -2.89 -3.89
C TYR A 114 -15.65 -2.88 -5.36
N SER A 115 -14.80 -1.92 -5.73
CA SER A 115 -14.33 -1.71 -7.10
C SER A 115 -12.84 -1.43 -7.12
N THR A 116 -12.16 -2.06 -8.06
CA THR A 116 -10.75 -1.82 -8.38
C THR A 116 -10.66 -0.80 -9.51
N PRO A 117 -9.71 0.15 -9.50
CA PRO A 117 -9.47 1.06 -10.63
C PRO A 117 -9.31 0.30 -11.95
N LYS A 118 -9.78 0.89 -13.05
CA LYS A 118 -9.87 0.21 -14.35
C LYS A 118 -8.49 -0.27 -14.81
N GLU A 119 -7.50 0.61 -14.72
CA GLU A 119 -6.14 0.39 -15.16
C GLU A 119 -5.46 -0.72 -14.35
N VAL A 120 -5.85 -0.86 -13.08
CA VAL A 120 -5.39 -1.95 -12.22
C VAL A 120 -6.08 -3.25 -12.62
N ASN A 121 -7.40 -3.26 -12.86
CA ASN A 121 -8.10 -4.45 -13.36
C ASN A 121 -7.50 -4.95 -14.67
N ASP A 122 -7.23 -4.05 -15.62
CA ASP A 122 -6.61 -4.38 -16.90
C ASP A 122 -5.25 -5.06 -16.68
N LEU A 123 -4.40 -4.51 -15.81
CA LEU A 123 -3.12 -5.12 -15.46
C LEU A 123 -3.29 -6.51 -14.82
N LEU A 124 -4.18 -6.64 -13.82
CA LEU A 124 -4.39 -7.92 -13.12
C LEU A 124 -4.81 -9.04 -14.09
N VAL A 125 -5.76 -8.75 -14.98
CA VAL A 125 -6.25 -9.73 -15.97
C VAL A 125 -5.19 -10.08 -17.00
N LEU A 126 -4.38 -9.12 -17.45
CA LEU A 126 -3.27 -9.39 -18.39
C LEU A 126 -2.18 -10.28 -17.75
N LEU A 127 -1.96 -10.18 -16.44
CA LEU A 127 -1.01 -11.02 -15.69
C LEU A 127 -1.51 -12.46 -15.47
N LEU A 128 -2.83 -12.69 -15.51
CA LEU A 128 -3.41 -14.03 -15.38
C LEU A 128 -3.05 -14.94 -16.56
N GLU A 129 -2.84 -14.39 -17.76
CA GLU A 129 -2.63 -15.16 -19.00
C GLU A 129 -3.77 -16.15 -19.23
N LEU A 130 -4.98 -15.61 -19.47
CA LEU A 130 -6.22 -16.37 -19.67
C LEU A 130 -6.22 -17.15 -20.99
N HIS A 131 -6.69 -18.39 -20.94
CA HIS A 131 -6.98 -19.26 -22.08
C HIS A 131 -8.47 -19.64 -22.11
N ASP A 132 -8.92 -20.16 -23.26
CA ASP A 132 -10.30 -20.60 -23.41
C ASP A 132 -10.61 -21.74 -22.43
N ASN A 133 -11.79 -21.68 -21.81
CA ASN A 133 -12.27 -22.60 -20.79
C ASN A 133 -11.49 -22.61 -19.46
N ASP A 134 -10.54 -21.69 -19.24
CA ASP A 134 -9.95 -21.52 -17.91
C ASP A 134 -11.07 -21.29 -16.87
N GLU A 135 -10.99 -22.01 -15.76
CA GLU A 135 -11.82 -21.73 -14.60
C GLU A 135 -11.19 -20.59 -13.78
N VAL A 136 -11.88 -19.44 -13.72
CA VAL A 136 -11.39 -18.22 -13.07
C VAL A 136 -12.20 -17.96 -11.80
N TYR A 137 -11.54 -18.04 -10.64
CA TYR A 137 -12.14 -17.82 -9.34
C TYR A 137 -11.78 -16.45 -8.75
N ASN A 138 -12.80 -15.74 -8.26
CA ASN A 138 -12.65 -14.51 -7.50
C ASN A 138 -13.39 -14.61 -6.15
N PRO A 139 -12.67 -14.88 -5.05
CA PRO A 139 -13.23 -14.78 -3.70
C PRO A 139 -13.27 -13.29 -3.31
N CYS A 140 -14.47 -12.76 -3.09
CA CYS A 140 -14.79 -11.33 -2.89
C CYS A 140 -14.82 -10.50 -4.18
N TYR A 141 -15.69 -10.88 -5.12
CA TYR A 141 -15.79 -10.21 -6.42
C TYR A 141 -16.34 -8.77 -6.38
N GLY A 142 -16.89 -8.31 -5.25
CA GLY A 142 -17.40 -6.95 -5.10
C GLY A 142 -18.50 -6.64 -6.11
N ILE A 143 -18.45 -5.48 -6.77
CA ILE A 143 -19.41 -5.17 -7.85
C ILE A 143 -19.11 -5.95 -9.15
N GLY A 144 -18.10 -6.84 -9.19
CA GLY A 144 -17.74 -7.58 -10.40
C GLY A 144 -17.04 -6.72 -11.46
N SER A 145 -16.52 -5.54 -11.12
CA SER A 145 -15.86 -4.62 -12.09
C SER A 145 -14.74 -5.27 -12.89
N ILE A 146 -14.04 -6.25 -12.31
CA ILE A 146 -12.95 -6.99 -12.96
C ILE A 146 -13.44 -7.93 -14.05
N PHE A 147 -14.71 -8.33 -14.01
CA PHE A 147 -15.31 -9.22 -15.02
C PHE A 147 -15.44 -8.53 -16.38
N LEU A 148 -15.55 -7.20 -16.41
CA LEU A 148 -15.49 -6.41 -17.66
C LEU A 148 -14.12 -6.56 -18.33
N SER A 149 -13.04 -6.46 -17.56
CA SER A 149 -11.68 -6.68 -18.05
C SER A 149 -11.47 -8.12 -18.48
N ILE A 150 -11.98 -9.11 -17.72
CA ILE A 150 -11.93 -10.54 -18.10
C ILE A 150 -12.62 -10.76 -19.44
N GLY A 151 -13.89 -10.37 -19.58
CA GLY A 151 -14.65 -10.60 -20.82
C GLY A 151 -14.14 -9.79 -22.01
N SER A 152 -13.45 -8.67 -21.78
CA SER A 152 -12.75 -7.92 -22.84
C SER A 152 -11.52 -8.64 -23.37
N ILE A 153 -10.82 -9.39 -22.52
CA ILE A 153 -9.62 -10.16 -22.88
C ILE A 153 -9.99 -11.55 -23.41
N ASN A 154 -10.79 -12.30 -22.65
CA ASN A 154 -11.28 -13.62 -23.04
C ASN A 154 -12.67 -13.91 -22.44
N PRO A 155 -13.76 -13.83 -23.23
CA PRO A 155 -15.11 -14.14 -22.75
C PRO A 155 -15.42 -15.65 -22.68
N TYR A 156 -14.52 -16.53 -23.13
CA TYR A 156 -14.70 -17.98 -23.17
C TYR A 156 -14.22 -18.70 -21.90
N VAL A 157 -13.95 -17.95 -20.83
CA VAL A 157 -13.64 -18.49 -19.50
C VAL A 157 -14.91 -18.94 -18.76
N LYS A 158 -14.73 -19.72 -17.70
CA LYS A 158 -15.78 -20.04 -16.73
C LYS A 158 -15.52 -19.29 -15.44
N LEU A 159 -16.47 -18.43 -15.05
CA LEU A 159 -16.29 -17.56 -13.90
C LEU A 159 -16.88 -18.19 -12.64
N TYR A 160 -16.13 -18.17 -11.54
CA TYR A 160 -16.56 -18.62 -10.23
C TYR A 160 -16.32 -17.51 -9.21
N GLY A 161 -17.23 -17.34 -8.25
CA GLY A 161 -17.02 -16.31 -7.25
C GLY A 161 -18.04 -16.32 -6.10
N GLU A 162 -17.57 -15.83 -4.96
CA GLU A 162 -18.35 -15.70 -3.73
C GLU A 162 -18.20 -14.28 -3.19
N ASP A 163 -19.30 -13.68 -2.73
CA ASP A 163 -19.30 -12.42 -2.00
C ASP A 163 -20.32 -12.47 -0.85
N LEU A 164 -20.14 -11.66 0.18
CA LEU A 164 -20.98 -11.68 1.38
C LEU A 164 -22.28 -10.89 1.18
N ASP A 165 -22.29 -9.86 0.33
CA ASP A 165 -23.44 -8.96 0.14
C ASP A 165 -24.30 -9.42 -1.04
N GLU A 166 -25.54 -9.81 -0.75
CA GLU A 166 -26.52 -10.25 -1.75
C GLU A 166 -26.79 -9.21 -2.84
N ARG A 167 -26.73 -7.92 -2.53
CA ARG A 167 -26.95 -6.86 -3.53
C ARG A 167 -25.86 -6.83 -4.59
N LEU A 168 -24.64 -7.25 -4.22
CA LEU A 168 -23.51 -7.32 -5.13
C LEU A 168 -23.62 -8.48 -6.11
N LEU A 169 -24.29 -9.58 -5.74
CA LEU A 169 -24.52 -10.73 -6.62
C LEU A 169 -25.27 -10.31 -7.90
N ASN A 170 -26.35 -9.54 -7.77
CA ASN A 170 -27.17 -9.11 -8.91
C ASN A 170 -26.37 -8.20 -9.86
N ILE A 171 -25.65 -7.24 -9.29
CA ILE A 171 -24.76 -6.33 -10.03
C ILE A 171 -23.68 -7.13 -10.78
N ALA A 172 -23.05 -8.08 -10.11
CA ALA A 172 -21.99 -8.91 -10.66
C ALA A 172 -22.50 -9.82 -11.79
N LYS A 173 -23.70 -10.41 -11.67
CA LYS A 173 -24.36 -11.20 -12.73
C LYS A 173 -24.66 -10.35 -13.97
N LEU A 174 -25.22 -9.14 -13.79
CA LEU A 174 -25.48 -8.21 -14.89
C LEU A 174 -24.18 -7.83 -15.61
N ILE A 175 -23.10 -7.59 -14.86
CA ILE A 175 -21.79 -7.29 -15.42
C ILE A 175 -21.18 -8.50 -16.14
N ALA A 176 -21.26 -9.71 -15.58
CA ALA A 176 -20.77 -10.93 -16.24
C ALA A 176 -21.49 -11.18 -17.58
N ARG A 177 -22.82 -11.06 -17.59
CA ARG A 177 -23.65 -11.14 -18.80
C ARG A 177 -23.26 -10.08 -19.82
N PHE A 178 -23.13 -8.82 -19.38
CA PHE A 178 -22.67 -7.75 -20.27
C PHE A 178 -21.26 -8.01 -20.80
N SER A 179 -20.39 -8.64 -20.02
CA SER A 179 -19.02 -8.99 -20.43
C SER A 179 -18.97 -10.18 -21.43
N ARG A 180 -20.13 -10.72 -21.83
CA ARG A 180 -20.30 -11.89 -22.72
C ARG A 180 -19.74 -13.20 -22.16
N ILE A 181 -19.45 -13.26 -20.86
CA ILE A 181 -19.07 -14.49 -20.18
C ILE A 181 -20.33 -15.33 -20.05
N LYS A 182 -20.36 -16.49 -20.72
CA LYS A 182 -21.57 -17.33 -20.80
C LYS A 182 -21.75 -18.23 -19.58
N GLU A 183 -20.66 -18.66 -18.97
CA GLU A 183 -20.66 -19.57 -17.83
C GLU A 183 -20.13 -18.83 -16.60
N TYR A 184 -21.03 -18.48 -15.69
CA TYR A 184 -20.70 -17.85 -14.43
C TYR A 184 -21.46 -18.48 -13.27
N HIS A 185 -20.73 -18.87 -12.24
CA HIS A 185 -21.19 -19.49 -11.00
C HIS A 185 -20.89 -18.52 -9.86
N LEU A 186 -21.78 -17.55 -9.65
CA LEU A 186 -21.65 -16.53 -8.61
C LEU A 186 -22.66 -16.79 -7.49
N CYS A 187 -22.23 -16.73 -6.24
CA CYS A 187 -23.10 -16.95 -5.08
C CYS A 187 -22.84 -15.97 -3.93
N VAL A 188 -23.79 -15.93 -3.01
CA VAL A 188 -23.70 -15.19 -1.74
C VAL A 188 -23.22 -16.15 -0.66
N ASN A 189 -22.09 -15.86 -0.05
CA ASN A 189 -21.52 -16.72 0.98
C ASN A 189 -20.50 -16.01 1.90
N ASP A 190 -20.39 -16.51 3.12
CA ASP A 190 -19.27 -16.20 4.03
C ASP A 190 -18.15 -17.23 3.81
N ILE A 191 -17.22 -16.91 2.91
CA ILE A 191 -16.09 -17.78 2.51
C ILE A 191 -15.18 -18.19 3.68
N LEU A 192 -15.20 -17.42 4.77
CA LEU A 192 -14.43 -17.67 5.97
C LEU A 192 -15.08 -18.72 6.87
N LYS A 193 -16.40 -18.93 6.75
CA LYS A 193 -17.14 -19.95 7.51
C LYS A 193 -17.38 -21.22 6.72
N GLN A 194 -17.92 -21.11 5.52
CA GLN A 194 -18.38 -22.28 4.76
C GLN A 194 -18.25 -22.06 3.26
N PRO A 195 -17.04 -22.16 2.67
CA PRO A 195 -16.86 -21.99 1.22
C PRO A 195 -17.73 -22.99 0.44
N VAL A 196 -18.35 -22.54 -0.64
CA VAL A 196 -19.34 -23.32 -1.41
C VAL A 196 -18.67 -24.23 -2.44
N PHE A 197 -17.57 -23.79 -3.06
CA PHE A 197 -16.92 -24.55 -4.12
C PHE A 197 -16.06 -25.69 -3.55
N LYS A 198 -16.64 -26.89 -3.53
CA LYS A 198 -16.02 -28.12 -3.04
C LYS A 198 -16.28 -29.31 -3.95
N ILE A 199 -15.31 -30.22 -4.03
CA ILE A 199 -15.40 -31.54 -4.65
C ILE A 199 -14.93 -32.56 -3.62
N ASP A 200 -15.78 -33.54 -3.29
CA ASP A 200 -15.51 -34.58 -2.28
C ASP A 200 -15.01 -34.02 -0.93
N ASP A 201 -15.73 -33.01 -0.41
CA ASP A 201 -15.42 -32.25 0.82
C ASP A 201 -14.08 -31.48 0.82
N LYS A 202 -13.33 -31.51 -0.28
CA LYS A 202 -12.14 -30.68 -0.50
C LYS A 202 -12.49 -29.43 -1.29
N LEU A 203 -11.76 -28.35 -1.07
CA LEU A 203 -11.93 -27.13 -1.87
C LEU A 203 -11.62 -27.42 -3.35
N GLN A 204 -12.49 -26.94 -4.23
CA GLN A 204 -12.26 -27.03 -5.67
C GLN A 204 -11.07 -26.15 -6.06
N GLU A 205 -10.10 -26.69 -6.76
CA GLU A 205 -9.01 -25.89 -7.34
C GLU A 205 -9.43 -25.33 -8.70
N PHE A 206 -9.05 -24.09 -8.98
CA PHE A 206 -9.35 -23.37 -10.21
C PHE A 206 -8.06 -23.01 -10.95
N ASP A 207 -8.09 -23.02 -12.28
CA ASP A 207 -6.92 -22.73 -13.12
C ASP A 207 -6.35 -21.34 -12.81
N LYS A 208 -7.23 -20.37 -12.57
CA LYS A 208 -6.87 -18.97 -12.32
C LYS A 208 -7.58 -18.46 -11.06
N VAL A 209 -6.84 -17.78 -10.19
CA VAL A 209 -7.41 -17.09 -9.03
C VAL A 209 -7.05 -15.61 -9.08
N ILE A 210 -8.03 -14.73 -8.91
CA ILE A 210 -7.81 -13.28 -8.94
C ILE A 210 -8.57 -12.60 -7.82
N CYS A 211 -7.89 -11.77 -7.03
CA CYS A 211 -8.52 -11.20 -5.84
C CYS A 211 -7.94 -9.83 -5.47
N ASN A 212 -8.85 -8.89 -5.23
CA ASN A 212 -8.58 -7.67 -4.46
C ASN A 212 -9.25 -7.85 -3.09
N PRO A 213 -8.52 -8.35 -2.08
CA PRO A 213 -9.14 -8.79 -0.84
C PRO A 213 -9.69 -7.62 -0.01
N PRO A 214 -10.78 -7.83 0.75
CA PRO A 214 -11.28 -6.82 1.68
C PRO A 214 -10.24 -6.44 2.75
N LEU A 215 -9.90 -5.15 2.82
CA LEU A 215 -8.88 -4.63 3.74
C LEU A 215 -9.38 -4.32 5.16
N TYR A 216 -10.71 -4.22 5.33
CA TYR A 216 -11.34 -3.77 6.58
C TYR A 216 -12.41 -4.75 7.06
N ALA A 217 -12.27 -6.04 6.74
CA ALA A 217 -13.21 -7.06 7.16
C ALA A 217 -13.16 -7.27 8.68
N HIS A 218 -14.33 -7.25 9.33
CA HIS A 218 -14.46 -7.65 10.72
C HIS A 218 -14.68 -9.16 10.80
N MET A 219 -13.72 -9.89 11.38
CA MET A 219 -13.73 -11.35 11.44
C MET A 219 -13.70 -11.86 12.88
N GLY A 220 -14.40 -12.97 13.12
CA GLY A 220 -14.34 -13.70 14.39
C GLY A 220 -13.07 -14.54 14.49
N VAL A 221 -12.01 -14.01 15.09
CA VAL A 221 -10.68 -14.65 15.14
C VAL A 221 -10.69 -16.05 15.78
N GLU A 222 -11.57 -16.30 16.75
CA GLU A 222 -11.67 -17.63 17.40
C GLU A 222 -12.16 -18.70 16.42
N GLN A 223 -13.13 -18.38 15.56
CA GLN A 223 -13.68 -19.32 14.56
C GLN A 223 -12.63 -19.70 13.49
N LEU A 224 -11.71 -18.78 13.19
CA LEU A 224 -10.63 -19.05 12.24
C LEU A 224 -9.60 -20.05 12.78
N LYS A 225 -9.50 -20.27 14.10
CA LYS A 225 -8.54 -21.24 14.66
C LYS A 225 -8.98 -22.69 14.43
N GLU A 226 -10.28 -22.92 14.30
CA GLU A 226 -10.87 -24.25 14.09
C GLU A 226 -10.83 -24.68 12.62
N ASP A 227 -10.63 -23.73 11.70
CA ASP A 227 -10.51 -24.00 10.28
C ASP A 227 -9.07 -24.35 9.90
N GLU A 228 -8.85 -25.51 9.30
CA GLU A 228 -7.52 -25.98 8.89
C GLU A 228 -6.79 -24.99 7.99
N ARG A 229 -7.51 -24.26 7.13
CA ARG A 229 -6.96 -23.25 6.21
C ARG A 229 -6.26 -22.14 6.99
N PHE A 230 -6.85 -21.72 8.10
CA PHE A 230 -6.44 -20.51 8.84
C PHE A 230 -5.75 -20.79 10.17
N SER A 231 -5.79 -22.03 10.66
CA SER A 231 -5.21 -22.47 11.94
C SER A 231 -3.77 -21.99 12.17
N LYS A 232 -2.96 -21.88 11.10
CA LYS A 232 -1.56 -21.43 11.15
C LYS A 232 -1.36 -19.91 11.06
N ILE A 233 -2.40 -19.15 10.71
CA ILE A 233 -2.37 -17.70 10.49
C ILE A 233 -3.34 -16.90 11.38
N GLY A 234 -4.10 -17.56 12.28
CA GLY A 234 -5.21 -16.95 13.02
C GLY A 234 -4.90 -15.65 13.78
N ILE A 235 -3.73 -15.52 14.42
CA ILE A 235 -3.34 -14.28 15.14
C ILE A 235 -3.19 -13.07 14.18
N LEU A 236 -2.87 -13.33 12.91
CA LEU A 236 -2.65 -12.31 11.87
C LEU A 236 -3.94 -11.65 11.40
N ALA A 237 -5.05 -12.39 11.47
CA ALA A 237 -6.35 -12.01 10.96
C ALA A 237 -6.88 -10.67 11.52
N LYS A 238 -6.50 -10.31 12.76
CA LYS A 238 -6.97 -9.08 13.40
C LYS A 238 -6.38 -7.81 12.77
N ASN A 239 -5.13 -7.87 12.32
CA ASN A 239 -4.39 -6.70 11.83
C ASN A 239 -4.25 -6.69 10.30
N TYR A 240 -4.31 -7.87 9.68
CA TYR A 240 -4.10 -8.08 8.25
C TYR A 240 -5.18 -9.01 7.67
N PRO A 241 -6.43 -8.53 7.56
CA PRO A 241 -7.54 -9.33 7.05
C PRO A 241 -7.28 -9.89 5.65
N GLU A 242 -6.56 -9.15 4.80
CA GLU A 242 -6.19 -9.57 3.45
C GLU A 242 -5.41 -10.89 3.42
N LEU A 243 -4.69 -11.24 4.49
CA LEU A 243 -3.94 -12.49 4.56
C LEU A 243 -4.83 -13.71 4.74
N VAL A 244 -5.97 -13.53 5.41
CA VAL A 244 -6.97 -14.59 5.55
C VAL A 244 -7.59 -14.89 4.19
N PHE A 245 -7.98 -13.84 3.46
CA PHE A 245 -8.51 -13.97 2.11
C PHE A 245 -7.49 -14.52 1.12
N LEU A 246 -6.22 -14.09 1.19
CA LEU A 246 -5.15 -14.66 0.38
C LEU A 246 -4.95 -16.15 0.69
N THR A 247 -4.98 -16.53 1.97
CA THR A 247 -4.83 -17.95 2.36
C THR A 247 -6.01 -18.80 1.88
N HIS A 248 -7.23 -18.27 1.95
CA HIS A 248 -8.41 -18.90 1.39
C HIS A 248 -8.25 -19.09 -0.12
N ALA A 249 -7.90 -18.02 -0.84
CA ALA A 249 -7.74 -18.04 -2.29
C ALA A 249 -6.63 -18.98 -2.76
N LEU A 250 -5.52 -19.08 -1.99
CA LEU A 250 -4.43 -20.03 -2.24
C LEU A 250 -4.87 -21.49 -2.12
N ALA A 251 -5.84 -21.79 -1.26
CA ALA A 251 -6.37 -23.15 -1.13
C ALA A 251 -7.26 -23.57 -2.32
N HIS A 252 -7.61 -22.61 -3.18
CA HIS A 252 -8.33 -22.80 -4.44
C HIS A 252 -7.43 -22.65 -5.68
N LEU A 253 -6.13 -22.46 -5.51
CA LEU A 253 -5.21 -22.13 -6.60
C LEU A 253 -4.61 -23.39 -7.23
N LYS A 254 -4.84 -23.59 -8.55
CA LYS A 254 -4.25 -24.69 -9.34
C LYS A 254 -3.01 -24.27 -10.14
N ASN A 255 -3.11 -23.21 -10.95
CA ASN A 255 -2.03 -22.81 -11.87
C ASN A 255 -1.47 -21.42 -11.58
N ARG A 256 -2.31 -20.38 -11.63
CA ARG A 256 -1.87 -18.98 -11.45
C ARG A 256 -2.83 -18.12 -10.64
N GLY A 257 -2.28 -17.39 -9.68
CA GLY A 257 -2.98 -16.43 -8.85
C GLY A 257 -2.47 -15.01 -9.06
N VAL A 258 -3.34 -14.01 -9.07
CA VAL A 258 -2.96 -12.58 -9.11
C VAL A 258 -3.71 -11.85 -8.00
N PHE A 259 -2.96 -11.29 -7.05
CA PHE A 259 -3.50 -10.74 -5.81
C PHE A 259 -3.03 -9.31 -5.58
N ILE A 260 -3.93 -8.43 -5.15
CA ILE A 260 -3.54 -7.13 -4.58
C ILE A 260 -3.26 -7.33 -3.08
N VAL A 261 -2.13 -6.82 -2.61
CA VAL A 261 -1.76 -6.80 -1.19
C VAL A 261 -1.24 -5.43 -0.78
N ARG A 262 -1.37 -5.08 0.50
CA ARG A 262 -0.70 -3.88 1.03
C ARG A 262 0.80 -4.09 1.03
N ASN A 263 1.57 -3.04 0.78
CA ASN A 263 3.04 -3.09 0.85
C ASN A 263 3.56 -3.51 2.23
N GLN A 264 2.76 -3.27 3.29
CA GLN A 264 3.03 -3.74 4.65
C GLN A 264 3.13 -5.28 4.70
N THR A 265 2.26 -5.99 4.00
CA THR A 265 2.32 -7.46 3.88
C THR A 265 3.61 -7.98 3.25
N LEU A 266 4.28 -7.14 2.47
CA LEU A 266 5.56 -7.47 1.84
C LEU A 266 6.77 -7.04 2.69
N GLN A 267 6.54 -6.38 3.83
CA GLN A 267 7.57 -5.80 4.70
C GLN A 267 7.43 -6.21 6.18
N LYS A 268 8.55 -6.11 6.89
CA LYS A 268 8.72 -6.02 8.36
C LYS A 268 7.44 -6.06 9.24
N SER A 269 7.05 -7.26 9.63
CA SER A 269 6.53 -7.58 10.96
C SER A 269 6.72 -9.08 11.24
N PHE A 270 7.04 -9.45 12.49
CA PHE A 270 7.30 -10.85 12.94
C PHE A 270 6.16 -11.83 12.61
N LEU A 271 4.95 -11.28 12.43
CA LEU A 271 3.73 -12.04 12.32
C LEU A 271 3.41 -12.38 10.84
N GLU A 272 3.62 -11.45 9.90
CA GLU A 272 3.44 -11.68 8.45
C GLU A 272 4.59 -12.46 7.80
N GLU A 273 5.76 -12.47 8.46
CA GLU A 273 6.96 -13.18 8.02
C GLU A 273 6.68 -14.63 7.66
N LYS A 274 5.85 -15.33 8.45
CA LYS A 274 5.50 -16.74 8.21
C LYS A 274 4.84 -16.99 6.85
N LEU A 275 3.99 -16.06 6.38
CA LEU A 275 3.37 -16.23 5.06
C LEU A 275 4.39 -15.98 3.95
N ARG A 276 5.24 -14.94 4.08
CA ARG A 276 6.31 -14.68 3.12
C ARG A 276 7.30 -15.85 3.05
N GLU A 277 7.73 -16.35 4.20
CA GLU A 277 8.56 -17.55 4.33
C GLU A 277 7.90 -18.75 3.65
N LYS A 278 6.61 -18.99 3.92
CA LYS A 278 5.86 -20.09 3.30
C LYS A 278 5.84 -19.94 1.78
N LEU A 279 5.43 -18.79 1.26
CA LEU A 279 5.32 -18.55 -0.18
C LEU A 279 6.68 -18.64 -0.89
N VAL A 280 7.75 -18.14 -0.29
CA VAL A 280 9.11 -18.24 -0.84
C VAL A 280 9.61 -19.69 -0.78
N LYS A 281 9.45 -20.38 0.35
CA LYS A 281 9.88 -21.77 0.54
C LYS A 281 9.14 -22.75 -0.37
N GLU A 282 7.84 -22.54 -0.55
CA GLU A 282 6.99 -23.31 -1.47
C GLU A 282 7.13 -22.86 -2.93
N ARG A 283 8.03 -21.89 -3.21
CA ARG A 283 8.34 -21.41 -4.58
C ARG A 283 7.12 -20.85 -5.32
N MET A 284 6.23 -20.22 -4.55
CA MET A 284 4.91 -19.77 -5.02
C MET A 284 4.93 -18.38 -5.66
N ILE A 285 5.94 -17.55 -5.38
CA ILE A 285 5.99 -16.17 -5.87
C ILE A 285 6.70 -16.14 -7.23
N GLN A 286 5.96 -15.77 -8.28
CA GLN A 286 6.51 -15.57 -9.62
C GLN A 286 6.98 -14.13 -9.81
N ALA A 287 6.16 -13.16 -9.38
CA ALA A 287 6.49 -11.75 -9.49
C ALA A 287 5.87 -10.91 -8.37
N VAL A 288 6.54 -9.81 -8.05
CA VAL A 288 6.05 -8.73 -7.18
C VAL A 288 6.08 -7.42 -7.96
N ILE A 289 4.91 -6.81 -8.16
CA ILE A 289 4.77 -5.56 -8.90
C ILE A 289 4.32 -4.47 -7.94
N GLU A 290 5.22 -3.54 -7.60
CA GLU A 290 4.92 -2.45 -6.67
C GLU A 290 4.16 -1.33 -7.39
N LEU A 291 2.93 -1.06 -6.97
CA LEU A 291 2.04 -0.10 -7.64
C LEU A 291 2.35 1.35 -7.22
N PRO A 292 1.96 2.33 -8.04
CA PRO A 292 1.97 3.74 -7.66
C PRO A 292 1.28 3.99 -6.31
N LYS A 293 1.86 4.86 -5.49
CA LYS A 293 1.17 5.40 -4.30
C LYS A 293 -0.15 6.07 -4.69
N ASN A 294 -1.12 6.14 -3.78
CA ASN A 294 -2.43 6.80 -4.03
C ASN A 294 -3.18 6.30 -5.28
N ILE A 295 -2.99 5.05 -5.71
CA ILE A 295 -3.68 4.48 -6.88
C ILE A 295 -5.13 4.08 -6.59
N PHE A 296 -5.45 3.76 -5.32
CA PHE A 296 -6.81 3.41 -4.91
C PHE A 296 -7.55 4.62 -4.32
N PRO A 297 -8.72 4.98 -4.88
CA PRO A 297 -9.53 6.09 -4.39
C PRO A 297 -9.92 5.92 -2.92
N ASN A 298 -9.67 6.97 -2.12
CA ASN A 298 -9.99 7.05 -0.69
C ASN A 298 -9.32 5.97 0.18
N GLN A 299 -8.23 5.34 -0.29
CA GLN A 299 -7.40 4.42 0.48
C GLN A 299 -5.99 5.01 0.62
N ALA A 300 -5.47 5.09 1.84
CA ALA A 300 -4.17 5.70 2.13
C ALA A 300 -3.00 4.70 2.11
N ASN A 301 -3.26 3.42 1.85
CA ASN A 301 -2.24 2.38 1.82
C ASN A 301 -1.51 2.37 0.47
N ASP A 302 -0.25 1.95 0.50
CA ASP A 302 0.50 1.58 -0.70
C ASP A 302 0.30 0.09 -0.99
N PHE A 303 0.25 -0.28 -2.27
CA PHE A 303 -0.13 -1.63 -2.71
C PHE A 303 0.89 -2.22 -3.67
N SER A 304 0.91 -3.55 -3.71
CA SER A 304 1.62 -4.34 -4.71
C SER A 304 0.70 -5.42 -5.26
N ILE A 305 1.02 -5.90 -6.46
CA ILE A 305 0.45 -7.10 -7.04
C ILE A 305 1.42 -8.25 -6.79
N LEU A 306 0.91 -9.33 -6.20
CA LEU A 306 1.58 -10.63 -6.15
C LEU A 306 1.06 -11.50 -7.29
N VAL A 307 1.96 -11.93 -8.15
CA VAL A 307 1.69 -12.98 -9.14
C VAL A 307 2.25 -14.28 -8.60
N LEU A 308 1.36 -15.25 -8.39
CA LEU A 308 1.67 -16.53 -7.76
C LEU A 308 1.51 -17.68 -8.75
N SER A 309 2.47 -18.60 -8.76
CA SER A 309 2.45 -19.84 -9.51
C SER A 309 3.36 -20.85 -8.81
N HIS A 310 3.28 -22.13 -9.17
CA HIS A 310 4.11 -23.16 -8.52
C HIS A 310 5.53 -23.22 -9.12
N ASN A 311 6.48 -23.73 -8.33
CA ASN A 311 7.82 -24.15 -8.76
C ASN A 311 8.73 -23.05 -9.36
N ASN A 312 8.60 -21.80 -8.92
CA ASN A 312 9.49 -20.72 -9.36
C ASN A 312 10.91 -20.89 -8.83
N THR A 313 11.93 -20.54 -9.63
CA THR A 313 13.35 -20.53 -9.23
C THR A 313 13.85 -19.16 -8.77
N ASP A 314 13.12 -18.13 -9.17
CA ASP A 314 13.43 -16.72 -9.01
C ASP A 314 12.14 -15.91 -8.84
N ILE A 315 12.27 -14.69 -8.33
CA ILE A 315 11.18 -13.72 -8.22
C ILE A 315 11.51 -12.54 -9.14
N LEU A 316 10.57 -12.20 -10.02
CA LEU A 316 10.64 -10.97 -10.81
C LEU A 316 10.05 -9.80 -10.02
N HIS A 317 10.87 -8.81 -9.72
CA HIS A 317 10.46 -7.57 -9.10
C HIS A 317 10.26 -6.50 -10.16
N ILE A 318 9.07 -5.86 -10.21
CA ILE A 318 8.75 -4.77 -11.14
C ILE A 318 8.29 -3.54 -10.35
N ASN A 319 8.96 -2.41 -10.51
CA ASN A 319 8.59 -1.17 -9.82
C ASN A 319 7.72 -0.29 -10.72
N ALA A 320 6.41 -0.51 -10.66
CA ALA A 320 5.42 0.33 -11.30
C ALA A 320 5.14 1.64 -10.50
N ASN A 321 5.76 1.86 -9.34
CA ASN A 321 5.72 3.12 -8.61
C ASN A 321 6.74 4.16 -9.15
N HIS A 322 7.44 3.86 -10.24
CA HIS A 322 8.24 4.84 -10.96
C HIS A 322 7.33 5.84 -11.72
N PRO A 323 7.64 7.16 -11.79
CA PRO A 323 6.83 8.16 -12.50
C PRO A 323 6.57 7.87 -13.99
N HIS A 324 7.31 6.94 -14.58
CA HIS A 324 7.07 6.43 -15.94
C HIS A 324 5.75 5.67 -16.08
N PHE A 325 5.23 5.07 -15.01
CA PHE A 325 4.05 4.21 -15.05
C PHE A 325 2.79 4.85 -14.46
N TYR A 326 2.81 6.14 -14.11
CA TYR A 326 1.59 6.79 -13.66
C TYR A 326 1.53 8.28 -13.98
N ILE A 327 0.30 8.77 -14.10
CA ILE A 327 -0.02 10.19 -14.17
C ILE A 327 -0.91 10.57 -12.98
N LYS A 328 -0.85 11.82 -12.55
CA LYS A 328 -1.76 12.33 -11.51
C LYS A 328 -3.14 12.60 -12.10
N ASP A 329 -4.16 12.02 -11.48
CA ASP A 329 -5.57 12.34 -11.72
C ASP A 329 -6.20 12.87 -10.42
N GLY A 330 -6.21 14.20 -10.30
CA GLY A 330 -6.65 14.89 -9.08
C GLY A 330 -5.79 14.51 -7.87
N LYS A 331 -6.39 13.78 -6.91
CA LYS A 331 -5.72 13.31 -5.68
C LYS A 331 -5.13 11.91 -5.79
N TYR A 332 -5.39 11.21 -6.89
CA TYR A 332 -5.03 9.82 -7.10
C TYR A 332 -4.05 9.69 -8.26
N ASN A 333 -3.36 8.57 -8.32
CA ASN A 333 -2.51 8.23 -9.45
C ASN A 333 -3.25 7.24 -10.35
N GLN A 334 -3.20 7.49 -11.66
CA GLN A 334 -3.72 6.58 -12.69
C GLN A 334 -2.54 5.85 -13.32
N LEU A 335 -2.61 4.53 -13.38
CA LEU A 335 -1.57 3.70 -13.97
C LEU A 335 -1.58 3.85 -15.51
N VAL A 336 -0.40 4.04 -16.10
CA VAL A 336 -0.17 4.14 -17.55
C VAL A 336 0.96 3.18 -17.95
N ASN A 337 1.20 3.04 -19.27
CA ASN A 337 2.24 2.14 -19.80
C ASN A 337 2.10 0.67 -19.34
N ILE A 338 0.85 0.22 -19.15
CA ILE A 338 0.51 -1.13 -18.67
C ILE A 338 1.12 -2.22 -19.56
N GLN A 339 1.13 -2.02 -20.88
CA GLN A 339 1.68 -3.01 -21.82
C GLN A 339 3.18 -3.22 -21.62
N GLU A 340 3.92 -2.21 -21.19
CA GLU A 340 5.35 -2.35 -20.87
C GLU A 340 5.54 -3.16 -19.59
N ILE A 341 4.72 -2.95 -18.55
CA ILE A 341 4.72 -3.78 -17.34
C ILE A 341 4.44 -5.25 -17.70
N VAL A 342 3.44 -5.48 -18.56
CA VAL A 342 3.08 -6.83 -19.03
C VAL A 342 4.19 -7.45 -19.89
N GLU A 343 4.85 -6.66 -20.74
CA GLU A 343 5.98 -7.13 -21.53
C GLU A 343 7.18 -7.50 -20.66
N ILE A 344 7.52 -6.66 -19.66
CA ILE A 344 8.56 -6.96 -18.66
C ILE A 344 8.23 -8.28 -17.95
N PHE A 345 6.98 -8.46 -17.54
CA PHE A 345 6.52 -9.68 -16.89
C PHE A 345 6.65 -10.91 -17.79
N LYS A 346 6.06 -10.88 -18.99
CA LYS A 346 6.03 -12.02 -19.92
C LYS A 346 7.40 -12.44 -20.41
N LEU A 347 8.28 -11.47 -20.66
CA LEU A 347 9.62 -11.71 -21.18
C LEU A 347 10.68 -11.80 -20.07
N LYS A 348 10.30 -11.69 -18.79
CA LYS A 348 11.20 -11.58 -17.64
C LYS A 348 12.35 -10.59 -17.92
N LYS A 349 12.05 -9.39 -18.46
CA LYS A 349 13.08 -8.39 -18.75
C LYS A 349 13.65 -7.82 -17.45
N GLN A 350 14.95 -7.54 -17.43
CA GLN A 350 15.63 -6.79 -16.38
C GLN A 350 16.05 -5.42 -16.93
N GLY A 351 16.03 -4.40 -16.09
CA GLY A 351 16.40 -3.04 -16.49
C GLY A 351 16.03 -1.99 -15.46
N ASP A 352 15.79 -0.76 -15.93
CA ASP A 352 15.53 0.40 -15.07
C ASP A 352 14.27 0.29 -14.20
N PHE A 353 13.38 -0.65 -14.51
CA PHE A 353 12.09 -0.85 -13.84
C PHE A 353 11.92 -2.24 -13.23
N SER A 354 12.88 -3.15 -13.42
CA SER A 354 12.73 -4.54 -13.00
C SER A 354 14.03 -5.27 -12.71
N LYS A 355 13.96 -6.23 -11.80
CA LYS A 355 15.08 -7.08 -11.40
C LYS A 355 14.60 -8.49 -11.12
N ILE A 356 15.42 -9.47 -11.51
CA ILE A 356 15.20 -10.88 -11.14
C ILE A 356 16.10 -11.19 -9.94
N THR A 357 15.53 -11.85 -8.94
CA THR A 357 16.26 -12.29 -7.75
C THR A 357 16.10 -13.80 -7.60
N ASN A 358 17.20 -14.55 -7.57
CA ASN A 358 17.17 -15.99 -7.26
C ASN A 358 16.63 -16.20 -5.84
N LEU A 359 15.85 -17.27 -5.61
CA LEU A 359 15.24 -17.52 -4.30
C LEU A 359 16.25 -17.60 -3.14
N GLU A 360 17.48 -18.00 -3.41
CA GLU A 360 18.57 -18.05 -2.41
C GLU A 360 19.03 -16.64 -1.95
N GLU A 361 18.85 -15.64 -2.80
CA GLU A 361 19.24 -14.25 -2.54
C GLU A 361 18.08 -13.39 -2.02
N VAL A 362 16.85 -13.91 -2.13
CA VAL A 362 15.62 -13.21 -1.69
C VAL A 362 15.69 -12.90 -0.20
N LYS A 363 15.43 -11.64 0.12
CA LYS A 363 15.34 -11.13 1.47
C LYS A 363 13.88 -11.15 1.92
N ILE A 364 13.52 -12.17 2.70
CA ILE A 364 12.14 -12.40 3.17
C ILE A 364 11.55 -11.23 3.97
N HIS A 365 12.40 -10.39 4.58
CA HIS A 365 11.96 -9.21 5.35
C HIS A 365 11.42 -8.07 4.48
N ASP A 366 11.74 -8.05 3.18
CA ASP A 366 11.21 -7.07 2.22
C ASP A 366 11.17 -7.67 0.81
N LEU A 367 9.97 -7.92 0.30
CA LEU A 367 9.75 -8.47 -1.03
C LEU A 367 9.41 -7.40 -2.09
N ARG A 368 9.31 -6.12 -1.69
CA ARG A 368 8.91 -5.04 -2.62
C ARG A 368 9.92 -4.83 -3.72
N ALA A 369 9.44 -4.40 -4.89
CA ALA A 369 10.32 -4.16 -6.02
C ALA A 369 11.33 -3.03 -5.80
N SER A 370 10.91 -1.94 -5.14
CA SER A 370 11.80 -0.81 -4.80
C SER A 370 13.05 -1.23 -4.02
N TYR A 371 12.93 -2.16 -3.07
CA TYR A 371 14.05 -2.67 -2.28
C TYR A 371 15.13 -3.34 -3.14
N TYR A 372 14.72 -4.20 -4.09
CA TYR A 372 15.68 -4.90 -4.95
C TYR A 372 16.30 -3.98 -6.00
N MET A 373 15.58 -2.93 -6.38
CA MET A 373 16.04 -1.93 -7.34
C MET A 373 16.98 -0.88 -6.73
N SER A 374 16.76 -0.44 -5.49
CA SER A 374 17.73 0.43 -4.79
C SER A 374 19.05 -0.30 -4.55
N ASN A 375 18.98 -1.59 -4.20
CA ASN A 375 20.17 -2.44 -4.00
C ASN A 375 20.85 -2.86 -5.31
N ALA A 376 20.30 -2.53 -6.49
CA ALA A 376 20.96 -2.73 -7.78
C ALA A 376 21.94 -1.59 -8.12
N LYS A 377 21.88 -0.45 -7.40
CA LYS A 377 22.76 0.72 -7.60
C LYS A 377 23.95 0.78 -6.64
N GLU A 378 24.13 -0.18 -5.73
CA GLU A 378 25.22 -0.13 -4.76
C GLU A 378 26.49 -0.81 -5.29
N SER A 379 27.47 0.03 -5.64
CA SER A 379 28.88 -0.35 -5.76
C SER A 379 29.36 -1.07 -4.50
N SER A 380 30.14 -2.14 -4.70
CA SER A 380 30.66 -3.10 -3.73
C SER A 380 31.53 -2.56 -2.58
N ASP A 381 31.70 -1.24 -2.46
CA ASP A 381 32.75 -0.66 -1.60
C ASP A 381 32.20 0.09 -0.36
N ASN A 382 30.86 0.14 -0.16
CA ASN A 382 30.28 0.82 1.00
C ASN A 382 30.40 -0.02 2.30
N LEU A 383 30.98 0.61 3.33
CA LEU A 383 31.16 0.05 4.67
C LEU A 383 29.83 0.09 5.44
N ARG A 384 29.45 -0.97 6.18
CA ARG A 384 28.33 -0.86 7.12
C ARG A 384 28.80 -0.12 8.37
N LEU A 385 27.93 0.69 8.95
CA LEU A 385 28.22 1.36 10.21
C LEU A 385 28.56 0.35 11.31
N GLY A 386 27.89 -0.81 11.34
CA GLY A 386 28.19 -1.89 12.29
C GLY A 386 29.60 -2.48 12.15
N ASP A 387 30.24 -2.38 10.98
CA ASP A 387 31.59 -2.88 10.75
C ASP A 387 32.66 -1.91 11.31
N MET A 388 32.27 -0.69 11.69
CA MET A 388 33.17 0.36 12.22
C MET A 388 33.39 0.27 13.75
N ASN A 389 33.00 -0.83 14.40
CA ASN A 389 33.07 -1.01 15.87
C ASN A 389 32.42 0.16 16.66
N VAL A 390 31.38 0.78 16.11
CA VAL A 390 30.64 1.84 16.80
C VAL A 390 29.84 1.26 17.96
N GLU A 391 29.95 1.86 19.13
CA GLU A 391 29.08 1.57 20.26
C GLU A 391 27.83 2.45 20.14
N ILE A 392 26.65 1.83 20.04
CA ILE A 392 25.38 2.55 19.97
C ILE A 392 24.56 2.23 21.21
N PHE A 393 24.22 3.25 21.98
CA PHE A 393 23.39 3.10 23.17
C PHE A 393 22.43 4.27 23.33
N ARG A 394 21.35 4.03 24.06
CA ARG A 394 20.33 5.03 24.35
C ARG A 394 20.67 5.76 25.64
N GLY A 395 20.50 7.07 25.65
CA GLY A 395 20.55 7.89 26.86
C GLY A 395 19.50 7.42 27.87
N GLN A 396 19.66 7.86 29.12
CA GLN A 396 18.83 7.38 30.23
C GLN A 396 18.45 8.52 31.16
N ARG A 397 17.27 8.39 31.76
CA ARG A 397 16.95 9.22 32.92
C ARG A 397 17.74 8.71 34.12
N VAL A 398 18.61 9.55 34.65
CA VAL A 398 19.55 9.22 35.75
C VAL A 398 19.20 9.92 37.07
N TYR A 399 17.95 10.36 37.22
CA TYR A 399 17.44 11.03 38.42
C TYR A 399 15.95 10.72 38.64
N GLY A 400 15.44 11.07 39.82
CA GLY A 400 14.07 10.83 40.25
C GLY A 400 13.90 9.47 40.93
N SER A 401 14.95 8.93 41.52
CA SER A 401 14.93 7.66 42.24
C SER A 401 15.33 7.81 43.70
N ASN A 402 14.97 6.84 44.53
CA ASN A 402 15.37 6.82 45.95
C ASN A 402 16.88 6.58 46.16
N LYS A 403 17.66 6.38 45.08
CA LYS A 403 19.12 6.15 45.09
C LYS A 403 19.92 7.41 44.76
N ASP A 404 19.24 8.54 44.55
CA ASP A 404 19.86 9.76 44.08
C ASP A 404 20.79 10.37 45.15
N SER A 405 22.03 10.65 44.79
CA SER A 405 23.05 11.26 45.62
C SER A 405 23.40 12.67 45.11
N MET A 406 24.02 13.49 45.95
CA MET A 406 24.50 14.82 45.54
C MET A 406 25.63 14.67 44.52
N ILE A 407 25.40 15.16 43.30
CA ILE A 407 26.35 15.16 42.19
C ILE A 407 25.91 16.20 41.16
N GLU A 408 26.84 17.04 40.72
CA GLU A 408 26.56 18.01 39.66
C GLU A 408 26.81 17.39 38.28
N TYR A 409 25.81 17.48 37.39
CA TYR A 409 25.93 17.05 35.99
C TYR A 409 24.92 17.79 35.11
N TYR A 410 25.12 17.75 33.79
CA TYR A 410 24.18 18.26 32.80
C TYR A 410 23.32 17.12 32.22
N ASP A 411 21.99 17.31 32.23
CA ASP A 411 21.01 16.41 31.62
C ASP A 411 20.70 16.90 30.19
N VAL A 412 21.45 16.37 29.22
CA VAL A 412 21.48 16.84 27.83
C VAL A 412 20.25 16.37 27.07
N GLY A 413 19.55 17.31 26.45
CA GLY A 413 18.41 17.08 25.57
C GLY A 413 18.65 17.55 24.14
N ILE A 414 17.65 17.33 23.28
CA ILE A 414 17.69 17.76 21.87
C ILE A 414 17.76 19.28 21.75
N ALA A 415 17.24 20.02 22.74
CA ALA A 415 17.29 21.48 22.77
C ALA A 415 18.73 22.02 22.93
N ASP A 416 19.64 21.23 23.50
CA ASP A 416 21.04 21.62 23.65
C ASP A 416 21.89 21.32 22.39
N PHE A 417 21.31 20.74 21.33
CA PHE A 417 22.05 20.44 20.11
C PHE A 417 22.34 21.73 19.36
N ALA A 418 23.62 21.99 19.10
CA ALA A 418 24.04 23.00 18.15
C ALA A 418 23.43 22.72 16.76
N PRO A 419 23.03 23.76 16.02
CA PRO A 419 22.46 23.61 14.68
C PRO A 419 23.44 23.00 13.68
N CYS A 420 24.73 23.20 13.90
CA CYS A 420 25.83 22.56 13.21
C CYS A 420 27.08 22.57 14.10
N GLY A 421 28.06 21.74 13.77
CA GLY A 421 29.33 21.66 14.47
C GLY A 421 29.25 20.98 15.84
N PHE A 422 30.20 21.34 16.71
CA PHE A 422 30.31 20.84 18.07
C PHE A 422 29.32 21.51 19.02
N SER A 423 28.64 20.71 19.85
CA SER A 423 27.91 21.24 21.01
C SER A 423 28.84 21.38 22.21
N THR A 424 28.91 22.59 22.78
CA THR A 424 29.85 22.92 23.87
C THR A 424 29.18 23.48 25.12
N HIS A 425 27.90 23.82 25.05
CA HIS A 425 27.14 24.42 26.15
C HIS A 425 25.86 23.62 26.39
N PHE A 426 25.55 23.38 27.67
CA PHE A 426 24.36 22.65 28.09
C PHE A 426 23.67 23.44 29.20
N GLU A 427 22.35 23.59 29.14
CA GLU A 427 21.65 24.50 30.06
C GLU A 427 21.13 23.79 31.32
N ASN A 428 20.72 22.53 31.16
CA ASN A 428 19.99 21.79 32.20
C ASN A 428 20.94 21.15 33.23
N LYS A 429 21.52 21.98 34.09
CA LYS A 429 22.34 21.53 35.22
C LYS A 429 21.47 20.93 36.33
N LYS A 430 21.85 19.75 36.80
CA LYS A 430 21.26 19.03 37.95
C LYS A 430 22.28 18.93 39.07
N THR A 431 21.80 18.89 40.32
CA THR A 431 22.63 18.79 41.54
C THR A 431 22.46 17.46 42.28
N GLN A 432 21.57 16.59 41.79
CA GLN A 432 21.30 15.28 42.38
C GLN A 432 20.97 14.23 41.30
N GLY A 433 21.39 12.98 41.49
CA GLY A 433 21.04 11.86 40.62
C GLY A 433 21.69 10.53 41.03
N ASP A 434 21.34 9.45 40.32
CA ASP A 434 21.88 8.11 40.51
C ASP A 434 23.34 8.07 40.05
N LEU A 435 24.26 8.07 41.02
CA LEU A 435 25.70 8.16 40.81
C LEU A 435 26.22 7.03 39.90
N HIS A 436 25.67 5.82 40.03
CA HIS A 436 26.08 4.69 39.20
C HIS A 436 25.67 4.88 37.74
N LYS A 437 24.42 5.30 37.50
CA LYS A 437 23.96 5.57 36.13
C LYS A 437 24.69 6.75 35.50
N ILE A 438 24.96 7.81 36.26
CA ILE A 438 25.67 8.99 35.77
C ILE A 438 27.07 8.62 35.27
N HIS A 439 27.83 7.85 36.06
CA HIS A 439 29.15 7.40 35.62
C HIS A 439 29.07 6.43 34.44
N LYS A 440 28.09 5.53 34.41
CA LYS A 440 27.90 4.55 33.32
C LYS A 440 27.57 5.22 31.98
N TYR A 441 26.68 6.21 31.97
CA TYR A 441 26.16 6.86 30.76
C TYR A 441 26.81 8.22 30.48
N ARG A 442 27.95 8.50 31.12
CA ARG A 442 28.69 9.75 30.90
C ARG A 442 29.06 9.90 29.41
N LEU A 443 28.72 11.07 28.86
CA LEU A 443 29.13 11.48 27.52
C LEU A 443 30.63 11.73 27.48
N ARG A 444 31.25 11.44 26.33
CA ARG A 444 32.70 11.53 26.10
C ARG A 444 32.98 12.44 24.89
N PRO A 445 34.22 12.95 24.77
CA PRO A 445 34.63 13.67 23.58
C PRO A 445 34.34 12.87 22.32
N TYR A 446 33.85 13.56 21.28
CA TYR A 446 33.51 13.00 19.98
C TYR A 446 32.35 11.99 19.97
N ASP A 447 31.58 11.86 21.06
CA ASP A 447 30.27 11.21 21.00
C ASP A 447 29.38 11.98 20.01
N ILE A 448 28.75 11.24 19.09
CA ILE A 448 27.71 11.78 18.20
C ILE A 448 26.37 11.50 18.85
N LEU A 449 25.57 12.55 19.04
CA LEU A 449 24.24 12.47 19.62
C LEU A 449 23.21 12.61 18.50
N LEU A 450 22.23 11.70 18.46
CA LEU A 450 21.18 11.66 17.46
C LEU A 450 19.82 11.60 18.16
N SER A 451 18.83 12.37 17.71
CA SER A 451 17.48 12.29 18.25
C SER A 451 16.91 10.89 18.08
N LEU A 452 16.36 10.28 19.11
CA LEU A 452 15.76 8.95 18.99
C LEU A 452 14.46 8.99 18.18
N ARG A 453 13.75 10.13 18.21
CA ARG A 453 12.47 10.33 17.51
C ARG A 453 12.45 11.65 16.74
N GLY A 454 11.70 11.68 15.64
CA GLY A 454 11.48 12.90 14.87
C GLY A 454 11.06 12.60 13.43
N ILE A 455 10.67 13.65 12.70
CA ILE A 455 10.50 13.62 11.24
C ILE A 455 11.81 14.07 10.57
N ILE A 456 12.53 14.98 11.23
CA ILE A 456 13.80 15.54 10.76
C ILE A 456 14.91 15.03 11.68
N PRO A 457 15.96 14.38 11.15
CA PRO A 457 17.14 14.01 11.91
C PRO A 457 17.74 15.23 12.61
N LYS A 458 17.82 15.19 13.95
CA LYS A 458 18.61 16.16 14.72
C LYS A 458 19.83 15.46 15.27
N MET A 459 21.00 16.01 15.00
CA MET A 459 22.26 15.45 15.46
C MET A 459 23.24 16.52 15.90
N THR A 460 24.18 16.16 16.77
CA THR A 460 25.35 16.96 17.10
C THR A 460 26.54 16.03 17.37
N ILE A 461 27.75 16.58 17.37
CA ILE A 461 28.95 15.94 17.89
C ILE A 461 29.49 16.73 19.10
N LEU A 462 30.19 16.06 20.02
CA LEU A 462 30.83 16.70 21.18
C LEU A 462 32.32 16.94 20.95
N ASN A 463 32.87 18.01 21.52
CA ASN A 463 34.32 18.26 21.52
C ASN A 463 34.96 17.86 22.86
N GLU A 464 36.26 18.14 22.99
CA GLU A 464 37.06 17.82 24.18
C GLU A 464 36.61 18.57 25.45
N ASN A 465 35.84 19.65 25.33
CA ASN A 465 35.38 20.42 26.50
C ASN A 465 34.44 19.61 27.40
N VAL A 466 33.76 18.58 26.88
CA VAL A 466 32.86 17.74 27.69
C VAL A 466 33.60 17.00 28.81
N ASP A 467 34.91 16.84 28.74
CA ASP A 467 35.70 16.23 29.83
C ASP A 467 35.78 17.12 31.08
N SER A 468 35.59 18.43 30.92
CA SER A 468 35.65 19.41 32.02
C SER A 468 34.43 19.38 32.95
N PHE A 469 33.36 18.68 32.57
CA PHE A 469 32.15 18.51 33.38
C PHE A 469 31.54 17.11 33.18
N ILE A 470 30.47 16.81 33.92
CA ILE A 470 29.72 15.56 33.76
C ILE A 470 28.46 15.88 32.94
N ALA A 471 28.25 15.16 31.85
CA ALA A 471 27.05 15.27 31.02
C ALA A 471 26.49 13.87 30.73
N VAL A 472 25.17 13.75 30.74
CA VAL A 472 24.44 12.51 30.43
C VAL A 472 23.30 12.87 29.50
N ALA A 473 23.16 12.13 28.39
CA ALA A 473 22.05 12.33 27.48
C ALA A 473 20.77 11.67 28.02
N ASN A 474 19.64 12.35 27.85
CA ASN A 474 18.34 11.84 28.27
C ASN A 474 17.83 10.69 27.39
N ALA A 475 16.71 10.08 27.78
CA ALA A 475 16.15 8.93 27.08
C ALA A 475 15.65 9.20 25.65
N GLY A 476 15.62 10.45 25.20
CA GLY A 476 15.25 10.84 23.83
C GLY A 476 16.43 10.86 22.85
N ILE A 477 17.63 10.46 23.26
CA ILE A 477 18.86 10.57 22.48
C ILE A 477 19.52 9.20 22.32
N LEU A 478 20.01 8.92 21.11
CA LEU A 478 20.95 7.86 20.80
C LEU A 478 22.37 8.43 20.77
N ILE A 479 23.32 7.67 21.31
CA ILE A 479 24.74 8.00 21.32
C ILE A 479 25.44 7.01 20.40
N LEU A 480 26.21 7.53 19.44
CA LEU A 480 27.14 6.76 18.61
C LEU A 480 28.55 7.13 19.07
N ARG A 481 29.27 6.14 19.58
CA ARG A 481 30.63 6.30 20.10
C ARG A 481 31.60 5.46 19.29
N LEU A 482 32.55 6.14 18.66
CA LEU A 482 33.62 5.51 17.89
C LEU A 482 34.94 5.55 18.69
N ARG A 483 35.84 4.61 18.38
CA ARG A 483 37.16 4.55 19.03
C ARG A 483 38.10 5.61 18.48
N ASP A 484 38.02 5.89 17.18
CA ASP A 484 38.86 6.88 16.51
C ASP A 484 38.12 8.22 16.34
N LYS A 485 38.78 9.31 16.76
CA LYS A 485 38.21 10.66 16.67
C LYS A 485 38.02 11.13 15.23
N SER A 486 38.89 10.70 14.31
CA SER A 486 38.82 11.08 12.90
C SER A 486 37.64 10.39 12.22
N GLU A 487 37.36 9.14 12.61
CA GLU A 487 36.14 8.42 12.21
C GLU A 487 34.88 9.08 12.76
N ALA A 488 34.86 9.51 14.02
CA ALA A 488 33.72 10.22 14.58
C ALA A 488 33.43 11.54 13.84
N VAL A 489 34.47 12.35 13.61
CA VAL A 489 34.34 13.61 12.84
C VAL A 489 33.94 13.33 11.39
N GLY A 490 34.51 12.29 10.77
CA GLY A 490 34.14 11.86 9.42
C GLY A 490 32.69 11.44 9.31
N LEU A 491 32.22 10.62 10.26
CA LEU A 491 30.85 10.13 10.29
C LEU A 491 29.85 11.27 10.51
N TYR A 492 30.15 12.19 11.43
CA TYR A 492 29.37 13.40 11.62
C TYR A 492 29.29 14.23 10.34
N CYS A 493 30.43 14.50 9.68
CA CYS A 493 30.46 15.25 8.42
C CYS A 493 29.69 14.55 7.29
N TYR A 494 29.69 13.22 7.26
CA TYR A 494 28.89 12.45 6.30
C TYR A 494 27.39 12.59 6.58
N PHE A 495 26.96 12.38 7.82
CA PHE A 495 25.56 12.55 8.21
C PHE A 495 25.05 13.98 8.08
N PHE A 496 25.93 14.98 8.21
CA PHE A 496 25.63 16.39 7.94
C PHE A 496 25.50 16.71 6.44
N SER A 497 26.05 15.88 5.55
CA SER A 497 25.92 16.07 4.10
C SER A 497 24.53 15.70 3.59
N THR A 498 24.13 16.18 2.41
CA THR A 498 22.82 15.86 1.80
C THR A 498 22.56 14.36 1.72
N ALA A 499 23.55 13.57 1.25
CA ALA A 499 23.40 12.12 1.10
C ALA A 499 23.25 11.41 2.46
N GLY A 500 24.05 11.78 3.47
CA GLY A 500 23.93 11.19 4.79
C GLY A 500 22.66 11.61 5.53
N PHE A 501 22.22 12.86 5.34
CA PHE A 501 20.98 13.39 5.88
C PHE A 501 19.75 12.69 5.28
N GLU A 502 19.76 12.44 3.96
CA GLU A 502 18.71 11.67 3.27
C GLU A 502 18.61 10.25 3.84
N ILE A 503 19.74 9.55 4.01
CA ILE A 503 19.75 8.20 4.60
C ILE A 503 19.19 8.18 6.03
N LEU A 504 19.56 9.17 6.84
CA LEU A 504 19.00 9.27 8.19
C LEU A 504 17.51 9.61 8.14
N SER A 505 17.08 10.52 7.26
CA SER A 505 15.66 10.89 7.11
C SER A 505 14.81 9.69 6.69
N ASP A 506 15.29 8.92 5.72
CA ASP A 506 14.74 7.64 5.30
C ASP A 506 14.58 6.67 6.47
N LEU A 507 15.53 6.66 7.41
CA LEU A 507 15.47 5.81 8.59
C LEU A 507 14.33 6.23 9.54
N TYR A 508 14.13 7.53 9.77
CA TYR A 508 13.00 8.03 10.57
C TYR A 508 11.64 7.81 9.88
N GLU A 509 11.58 7.88 8.55
CA GLU A 509 10.34 7.65 7.80
C GLU A 509 9.93 6.17 7.78
N LYS A 510 10.91 5.25 7.75
CA LYS A 510 10.66 3.80 7.65
C LYS A 510 10.18 3.18 8.97
N SER A 511 10.49 3.78 10.12
CA SER A 511 10.02 3.31 11.42
C SER A 511 8.64 3.89 11.74
N GLY A 512 7.60 3.06 11.70
CA GLY A 512 6.19 3.50 11.80
C GLY A 512 5.77 4.24 13.07
N ASP A 513 6.64 4.35 14.08
CA ASP A 513 6.49 5.15 15.30
C ASP A 513 7.44 6.38 15.36
N GLY A 514 8.15 6.65 14.26
CA GLY A 514 9.14 7.70 14.11
C GLY A 514 10.37 7.52 14.99
N MET A 515 10.67 6.28 15.42
CA MET A 515 11.83 5.95 16.27
C MET A 515 12.98 5.32 15.48
N ILE A 516 14.22 5.70 15.77
CA ILE A 516 15.39 4.96 15.26
C ILE A 516 15.66 3.73 16.13
N TYR A 517 15.81 2.57 15.50
CA TYR A 517 16.26 1.36 16.15
C TYR A 517 17.76 1.11 15.90
N THR A 518 18.48 0.66 16.95
CA THR A 518 19.94 0.46 16.90
C THR A 518 20.38 -0.50 15.79
N ASN A 519 19.65 -1.60 15.59
CA ASN A 519 19.93 -2.56 14.53
C ASN A 519 19.84 -1.93 13.14
N GLU A 520 18.86 -1.06 12.90
CA GLU A 520 18.70 -0.40 11.61
C GLU A 520 19.79 0.65 11.36
N LEU A 521 20.22 1.35 12.42
CA LEU A 521 21.33 2.29 12.35
C LEU A 521 22.64 1.58 11.99
N LEU A 522 22.90 0.41 12.57
CA LEU A 522 24.07 -0.43 12.26
C LEU A 522 24.11 -0.91 10.81
N GLU A 523 22.94 -1.03 10.15
CA GLU A 523 22.84 -1.42 8.75
C GLU A 523 23.11 -0.30 7.76
N ILE A 524 23.24 0.95 8.22
CA ILE A 524 23.54 2.08 7.33
C ILE A 524 24.84 1.81 6.58
N ARG A 525 24.78 2.00 5.26
CA ARG A 525 25.94 1.97 4.36
C ARG A 525 26.57 3.36 4.27
N ILE A 526 27.86 3.41 4.53
CA ILE A 526 28.69 4.61 4.53
C ILE A 526 29.72 4.47 3.41
N PRO A 527 29.91 5.49 2.57
CA PRO A 527 30.88 5.43 1.50
C PRO A 527 32.30 5.31 2.08
N PRO A 528 33.18 4.50 1.48
CA PRO A 528 34.51 4.20 2.05
C PRO A 528 35.42 5.44 2.14
N ASN A 529 35.11 6.48 1.37
CA ASN A 529 35.83 7.75 1.35
C ASN A 529 35.25 8.81 2.29
N PHE A 530 34.37 8.46 3.23
CA PHE A 530 33.73 9.42 4.15
C PHE A 530 34.73 10.23 5.00
N LEU A 531 35.92 9.67 5.27
CA LEU A 531 37.02 10.36 5.95
C LEU A 531 37.70 11.44 5.09
N LYS A 532 37.57 11.37 3.76
CA LYS A 532 38.33 12.23 2.85
C LYS A 532 37.90 13.69 2.99
N GLY A 533 38.80 14.51 3.54
CA GLY A 533 38.56 15.94 3.74
C GLY A 533 37.60 16.27 4.89
N SER A 534 37.27 15.31 5.77
CA SER A 534 36.34 15.53 6.88
C SER A 534 36.83 16.62 7.85
N ARG A 535 38.13 16.67 8.15
CA ARG A 535 38.72 17.72 9.00
C ARG A 535 38.48 19.12 8.44
N ALA A 536 38.82 19.35 7.17
CA ALA A 536 38.63 20.65 6.51
C ALA A 536 37.14 21.02 6.42
N LYS A 537 36.26 20.04 6.19
CA LYS A 537 34.81 20.25 6.25
C LYS A 537 34.36 20.66 7.65
N MET A 538 34.85 20.00 8.70
CA MET A 538 34.50 20.32 10.08
C MET A 538 34.98 21.73 10.46
N GLU A 539 36.20 22.10 10.09
CA GLU A 539 36.72 23.46 10.29
C GLU A 539 35.81 24.51 9.61
N LYS A 540 35.35 24.23 8.39
CA LYS A 540 34.42 25.12 7.69
C LYS A 540 33.03 25.16 8.33
N ILE A 541 32.54 24.04 8.86
CA ILE A 541 31.29 23.99 9.62
C ILE A 541 31.39 24.85 10.87
N GLU A 542 32.49 24.77 11.63
CA GLU A 542 32.71 25.60 12.82
C GLU A 542 32.82 27.09 12.49
N GLU A 543 33.48 27.45 11.38
CA GLU A 543 33.56 28.84 10.90
C GLU A 543 32.15 29.40 10.61
N LEU A 544 31.35 28.65 9.84
CA LEU A 544 29.97 29.03 9.50
C LEU A 544 29.04 29.04 10.73
N LYS A 545 29.31 28.18 11.71
CA LYS A 545 28.60 28.16 12.98
C LYS A 545 28.83 29.46 13.75
N ALA A 546 30.06 29.95 13.82
CA ALA A 546 30.37 31.21 14.48
C ALA A 546 29.64 32.39 13.82
N ASP A 547 29.59 32.41 12.48
CA ASP A 547 28.81 33.41 11.73
C ASP A 547 27.30 33.32 12.04
N PHE A 548 26.77 32.09 12.12
CA PHE A 548 25.38 31.84 12.47
C PHE A 548 25.03 32.35 13.87
N GLU A 549 25.86 32.05 14.88
CA GLU A 549 25.66 32.50 16.26
C GLU A 549 25.69 34.03 16.37
N ILE A 550 26.57 34.71 15.62
CA ILE A 550 26.60 36.18 15.55
C ILE A 550 25.29 36.73 14.98
N LEU A 551 24.76 36.12 13.91
CA LEU A 551 23.50 36.51 13.30
C LEU A 551 22.30 36.28 14.23
N GLU A 552 22.26 35.12 14.90
CA GLU A 552 21.22 34.79 15.87
C GLU A 552 21.21 35.79 17.04
N ALA A 553 22.38 36.12 17.59
CA ALA A 553 22.50 37.14 18.64
C ALA A 553 22.10 38.56 18.19
N ARG A 554 22.22 38.87 16.89
CA ARG A 554 21.71 40.13 16.32
C ARG A 554 20.19 40.11 16.18
N LEU A 555 19.62 38.98 15.75
CA LEU A 555 18.17 38.80 15.63
C LEU A 555 17.49 38.86 17.01
N GLU A 556 18.04 38.21 18.03
CA GLU A 556 17.49 38.28 19.39
C GLU A 556 17.53 39.70 19.96
N ARG A 557 18.60 40.46 19.70
CA ARG A 557 18.65 41.88 20.07
C ARG A 557 17.54 42.71 19.41
N LEU A 558 17.21 42.41 18.15
CA LEU A 558 16.08 43.07 17.45
C LEU A 558 14.71 42.64 17.96
N LYS A 559 14.56 41.42 18.49
CA LYS A 559 13.30 40.98 19.12
C LYS A 559 13.07 41.63 20.48
N GLN A 560 14.14 42.06 21.15
CA GLN A 560 14.11 42.69 22.47
C GLN A 560 14.04 44.22 22.41
N SER A 561 14.33 44.82 21.25
CA SER A 561 14.11 46.24 20.94
C SER A 561 12.69 46.49 20.47
#